data_AF-A0A3P8HHF7-F1
#
_entry.id   AF-A0A3P8HHF7-F1
#
_cell.length_a   1.000
_cell.length_b   1.000
_cell.length_c   1.000
_cell.angle_alpha   90.00
_cell.angle_beta   90.00
_cell.angle_gamma   90.00
#
_symmetry.space_group_name_H-M   'P 1'
#
loop_
_entity.id
_entity.type
_entity.pdbx_description
1 polymer ?
#
loop_
_entity_poly.entity_id
_entity_poly.type
_entity_poly.pdbx_seq_one_letter_code
_entity_poly.pdbx_strand_id
1 'polypeptide(L)'
;MSNAVQEHAVVGDLLQCLQGNQGVYIKPLPLTSRFGTRSFSVDESMAPTLLDTVNKILPICSDYSTIVRFVGEKSTFEHGVVNHALAGAIRRLIKDYLVLLCQLEHQYRIGQLGIARLQFFLRDSATIFTQLSRVVMDITRGNCLGGAVLSLLYDHARTVYGVKQMNELLSYLLRAASVPFFTILQKWIYRGVISDPYEEFFIATGPVPEFLQPGRHLNPRDQNQWDQVAHEYVDWAFFWERHYSVIPTNLPSFLASHLNKILNTGKYLNVVQQCANVTDAASMESAIKELYVELESRLRMREKLINGERREAFHCLIALLPVVPYTLNFYLFVEFSLVFSQHGEALLVVVIAVAVVFLVSSKHMSFCPIMTFLSLCHYRFFYPYHTADAYELPQIESIEYEESEMKYLEQIENAHLYASSLLLRLMMHEKDLKEHLKSIKRYFLLDQADFIVHFMDAAAKELCKPSTGTCRSFCFRHD
;
A
#
# COMPACT_ATOMS: atom_id res chain seq x y z
N MET A 1 -2.96 57.83 -40.27
CA MET A 1 -2.01 56.85 -40.83
C MET A 1 -2.61 56.26 -42.10
N SER A 2 -1.81 55.79 -43.07
CA SER A 2 -2.39 54.96 -44.14
C SER A 2 -2.85 53.63 -43.55
N ASN A 3 -3.88 53.00 -44.13
CA ASN A 3 -4.43 51.74 -43.60
C ASN A 3 -3.36 50.63 -43.50
N ALA A 4 -2.39 50.62 -44.43
CA ALA A 4 -1.28 49.65 -44.41
C ALA A 4 -0.29 49.89 -43.25
N VAL A 5 0.01 51.15 -42.92
CA VAL A 5 0.87 51.49 -41.79
C VAL A 5 0.17 51.17 -40.46
N GLN A 6 -1.14 51.43 -40.39
CA GLN A 6 -1.96 51.06 -39.23
C GLN A 6 -2.01 49.53 -39.06
N GLU A 7 -2.23 48.76 -40.13
CA GLU A 7 -2.21 47.30 -40.08
C GLU A 7 -0.86 46.77 -39.58
N HIS A 8 0.25 47.26 -40.14
CA HIS A 8 1.59 46.81 -39.73
C HIS A 8 1.89 47.12 -38.26
N ALA A 9 1.44 48.28 -37.74
CA ALA A 9 1.59 48.62 -36.33
C ALA A 9 0.74 47.69 -35.43
N VAL A 10 -0.51 47.41 -35.81
CA VAL A 10 -1.41 46.52 -35.06
C VAL A 10 -0.91 45.08 -35.05
N VAL A 11 -0.35 44.58 -36.16
CA VAL A 11 0.23 43.22 -36.21
C VAL A 11 1.43 43.10 -35.25
N GLY A 12 2.31 44.11 -35.21
CA GLY A 12 3.42 44.14 -34.26
C GLY A 12 2.94 44.12 -32.80
N ASP A 13 1.86 44.86 -32.52
CA ASP A 13 1.26 44.94 -31.19
C ASP A 13 0.56 43.64 -30.77
N LEU A 14 -0.13 42.99 -31.71
CA LEU A 14 -0.72 41.67 -31.52
C LEU A 14 0.34 40.61 -31.20
N LEU A 15 1.49 40.63 -31.89
CA LEU A 15 2.58 39.69 -31.61
C LEU A 15 3.10 39.85 -30.17
N GLN A 16 3.19 41.08 -29.65
CA GLN A 16 3.54 41.32 -28.25
C GLN A 16 2.47 40.75 -27.29
N CYS A 17 1.20 40.99 -27.57
CA CYS A 17 0.10 40.46 -26.76
C CYS A 17 0.04 38.92 -26.77
N LEU A 18 0.32 38.28 -27.91
CA LEU A 18 0.37 36.81 -28.07
C LEU A 18 1.51 36.18 -27.26
N GLN A 19 2.61 36.91 -27.02
CA GLN A 19 3.70 36.49 -26.14
C GLN A 19 3.39 36.70 -24.64
N GLY A 20 2.35 37.48 -24.32
CA GLY A 20 1.97 37.87 -22.96
C GLY A 20 2.49 39.24 -22.53
N ASN A 21 3.07 40.02 -23.44
CA ASN A 21 3.54 41.38 -23.18
C ASN A 21 2.41 42.40 -23.40
N GLN A 22 2.55 43.59 -22.80
CA GLN A 22 1.61 44.68 -23.02
C GLN A 22 1.91 45.40 -24.34
N GLY A 23 0.87 45.61 -25.15
CA GLY A 23 0.94 46.41 -26.36
C GLY A 23 0.69 47.90 -26.13
N VAL A 24 0.92 48.69 -27.18
CA VAL A 24 0.65 50.14 -27.25
C VAL A 24 -0.82 50.40 -27.53
N TYR A 25 -1.41 49.70 -28.51
CA TYR A 25 -2.79 49.87 -28.98
C TYR A 25 -3.74 48.84 -28.35
N ILE A 26 -3.23 47.68 -27.99
CA ILE A 26 -3.96 46.58 -27.35
C ILE A 26 -3.39 46.39 -25.96
N LYS A 27 -4.22 46.68 -24.95
CA LYS A 27 -3.80 46.62 -23.54
C LYS A 27 -4.62 45.59 -22.78
N PRO A 28 -3.97 44.69 -22.02
CA PRO A 28 -4.70 43.77 -21.15
C PRO A 28 -5.34 44.54 -19.99
N LEU A 29 -6.62 44.29 -19.77
CA LEU A 29 -7.34 44.81 -18.61
C LEU A 29 -6.94 44.04 -17.34
N PRO A 30 -7.03 44.67 -16.16
CA PRO A 30 -6.81 43.97 -14.89
C PRO A 30 -7.81 42.81 -14.74
N LEU A 31 -7.36 41.73 -14.10
CA LEU A 31 -8.21 40.57 -13.85
C LEU A 31 -9.36 40.95 -12.90
N THR A 32 -10.57 40.55 -13.24
CA THR A 32 -11.76 40.74 -12.40
C THR A 32 -11.81 39.74 -11.25
N SER A 33 -11.25 38.55 -11.44
CA SER A 33 -11.13 37.52 -10.40
C SER A 33 -9.87 36.68 -10.62
N ARG A 34 -9.42 35.96 -9.57
CA ARG A 34 -8.25 35.06 -9.66
C ARG A 34 -8.37 34.07 -10.81
N PHE A 35 -9.58 33.59 -11.08
CA PHE A 35 -9.88 32.60 -12.13
C PHE A 35 -10.54 33.21 -13.37
N GLY A 36 -10.57 34.54 -13.47
CA GLY A 36 -11.23 35.24 -14.56
C GLY A 36 -10.45 35.11 -15.87
N THR A 37 -11.20 35.11 -16.98
CA THR A 37 -10.63 35.25 -18.31
C THR A 37 -10.11 36.68 -18.48
N ARG A 38 -8.89 36.82 -19.01
CA ARG A 38 -8.30 38.14 -19.27
C ARG A 38 -9.00 38.81 -20.45
N SER A 39 -9.48 40.03 -20.25
CA SER A 39 -10.03 40.89 -21.30
C SER A 39 -9.01 41.93 -21.77
N PHE A 40 -9.26 42.53 -22.93
CA PHE A 40 -8.36 43.50 -23.56
C PHE A 40 -9.14 44.74 -23.98
N SER A 41 -8.53 45.91 -23.82
CA SER A 41 -8.99 47.16 -24.41
C SER A 41 -8.24 47.40 -25.71
N VAL A 42 -8.96 47.75 -26.78
CA VAL A 42 -8.41 48.08 -28.10
C VAL A 42 -8.66 49.57 -28.37
N ASP A 43 -7.69 50.24 -28.97
CA ASP A 43 -7.78 51.66 -29.36
C ASP A 43 -9.00 51.95 -30.26
N GLU A 44 -9.80 52.95 -29.88
CA GLU A 44 -11.03 53.38 -30.57
C GLU A 44 -10.76 53.95 -31.98
N SER A 45 -9.53 54.39 -32.26
CA SER A 45 -9.13 54.94 -33.55
C SER A 45 -8.84 53.88 -34.63
N MET A 46 -8.99 52.59 -34.29
CA MET A 46 -8.73 51.48 -35.20
C MET A 46 -9.80 51.37 -36.30
N ALA A 47 -9.37 51.08 -37.54
CA ALA A 47 -10.31 50.83 -38.63
C ALA A 47 -11.25 49.64 -38.30
N PRO A 48 -12.57 49.72 -38.56
CA PRO A 48 -13.53 48.69 -38.15
C PRO A 48 -13.21 47.27 -38.65
N THR A 49 -12.71 47.14 -39.88
CA THR A 49 -12.34 45.83 -40.46
C THR A 49 -11.12 45.20 -39.80
N LEU A 50 -10.15 46.02 -39.37
CA LEU A 50 -9.00 45.57 -38.58
C LEU A 50 -9.47 45.14 -37.19
N LEU A 51 -10.32 45.96 -36.54
CA LEU A 51 -10.89 45.68 -35.22
C LEU A 51 -11.63 44.33 -35.19
N ASP A 52 -12.44 44.03 -36.21
CA ASP A 52 -13.14 42.73 -36.33
C ASP A 52 -12.18 41.54 -36.41
N THR A 53 -11.02 41.72 -37.04
CA THR A 53 -10.00 40.67 -37.16
C THR A 53 -9.20 40.53 -35.88
N VAL A 54 -8.85 41.66 -35.23
CA VAL A 54 -8.22 41.69 -33.90
C VAL A 54 -9.10 40.95 -32.89
N ASN A 55 -10.39 41.24 -32.84
CA ASN A 55 -11.33 40.59 -31.92
C ASN A 55 -11.46 39.07 -32.12
N LYS A 56 -11.13 38.54 -33.30
CA LYS A 56 -11.06 37.10 -33.54
C LYS A 56 -9.76 36.46 -33.05
N ILE A 57 -8.68 37.23 -32.92
CA ILE A 57 -7.36 36.76 -32.46
C ILE A 57 -7.23 36.88 -30.94
N LEU A 58 -7.79 37.93 -30.34
CA LEU A 58 -7.70 38.21 -28.89
C LEU A 58 -8.07 37.05 -27.96
N PRO A 59 -9.05 36.17 -28.26
CA PRO A 59 -9.34 35.01 -27.42
C PRO A 59 -8.13 34.10 -27.18
N ILE A 60 -7.20 34.00 -28.14
CA ILE A 60 -5.96 33.23 -28.00
C ILE A 60 -5.08 33.82 -26.89
N CYS A 61 -4.98 35.15 -26.82
CA CYS A 61 -4.23 35.83 -25.76
C CYS A 61 -4.88 35.62 -24.39
N SER A 62 -6.22 35.61 -24.33
CA SER A 62 -6.98 35.30 -23.11
C SER A 62 -6.74 33.87 -22.64
N ASP A 63 -6.80 32.90 -23.55
CA ASP A 63 -6.54 31.49 -23.27
C ASP A 63 -5.09 31.27 -22.84
N TYR A 64 -4.12 31.87 -23.54
CA TYR A 64 -2.70 31.84 -23.18
C TYR A 64 -2.47 32.36 -21.75
N SER A 65 -3.06 33.51 -21.38
CA SER A 65 -2.95 34.05 -20.03
C SER A 65 -3.52 33.10 -18.96
N THR A 66 -4.61 32.40 -19.25
CA THR A 66 -5.22 31.42 -18.34
C THR A 66 -4.31 30.20 -18.16
N ILE A 67 -3.79 29.66 -19.26
CA ILE A 67 -2.93 28.46 -19.27
C ILE A 67 -1.60 28.76 -18.56
N VAL A 68 -0.94 29.89 -18.85
CA VAL A 68 0.34 30.25 -18.21
C VAL A 68 0.17 30.44 -16.70
N ARG A 69 -0.93 31.09 -16.27
CA ARG A 69 -1.23 31.26 -14.84
C ARG A 69 -1.42 29.92 -14.14
N PHE A 70 -2.13 28.99 -14.75
CA PHE A 70 -2.28 27.63 -14.24
C PHE A 70 -0.96 26.89 -14.13
N VAL A 71 -0.13 26.92 -15.18
CA VAL A 71 1.19 26.27 -15.17
C VAL A 71 2.07 26.84 -14.06
N GLY A 72 2.05 28.15 -13.82
CA GLY A 72 2.78 28.78 -12.72
C GLY A 72 2.27 28.32 -11.35
N GLU A 73 0.96 28.35 -11.13
CA GLU A 73 0.31 28.00 -9.86
C GLU A 73 0.47 26.51 -9.52
N LYS A 74 0.14 25.62 -10.46
CA LYS A 74 0.15 24.16 -10.28
C LYS A 74 1.54 23.53 -10.36
N SER A 75 2.60 24.31 -10.55
CA SER A 75 3.99 23.82 -10.43
C SER A 75 4.55 23.93 -9.01
N THR A 76 3.80 24.50 -8.06
CA THR A 76 4.21 24.59 -6.66
C THR A 76 4.01 23.25 -5.94
N PHE A 77 4.85 22.94 -4.97
CA PHE A 77 4.86 21.62 -4.29
C PHE A 77 3.50 21.26 -3.66
N GLU A 78 2.71 22.24 -3.22
CA GLU A 78 1.40 22.06 -2.60
C GLU A 78 0.36 21.34 -3.48
N HIS A 79 0.57 21.28 -4.79
CA HIS A 79 -0.42 20.79 -5.74
C HIS A 79 -0.26 19.31 -6.16
N GLY A 80 0.75 18.62 -5.62
CA GLY A 80 0.99 17.21 -5.90
C GLY A 80 1.66 16.93 -7.25
N VAL A 81 2.21 15.71 -7.37
CA VAL A 81 3.02 15.28 -8.52
C VAL A 81 2.21 15.10 -9.79
N VAL A 82 0.90 14.79 -9.70
CA VAL A 82 0.04 14.66 -10.90
C VAL A 82 -0.13 16.03 -11.57
N ASN A 83 -0.41 17.07 -10.79
CA ASN A 83 -0.50 18.43 -11.31
C ASN A 83 0.84 18.96 -11.81
N HIS A 84 1.96 18.61 -11.17
CA HIS A 84 3.30 18.96 -11.68
C HIS A 84 3.56 18.35 -13.05
N ALA A 85 3.23 17.07 -13.23
CA ALA A 85 3.38 16.38 -14.50
C ALA A 85 2.49 17.01 -15.58
N LEU A 86 1.23 17.32 -15.26
CA LEU A 86 0.31 18.02 -16.16
C LEU A 86 0.84 19.41 -16.55
N ALA A 87 1.29 20.21 -15.58
CA ALA A 87 1.87 21.53 -15.83
C ALA A 87 3.13 21.44 -16.71
N GLY A 88 3.96 20.42 -16.52
CA GLY A 88 5.10 20.11 -17.38
C GLY A 88 4.70 19.78 -18.81
N ALA A 89 3.67 18.95 -19.00
CA ALA A 89 3.15 18.59 -20.32
C ALA A 89 2.59 19.81 -21.07
N ILE A 90 1.81 20.65 -20.39
CA ILE A 90 1.26 21.89 -20.95
C ILE A 90 2.37 22.89 -21.28
N ARG A 91 3.40 23.01 -20.44
CA ARG A 91 4.57 23.87 -20.70
C ARG A 91 5.28 23.50 -22.00
N ARG A 92 5.32 22.21 -22.36
CA ARG A 92 5.86 21.76 -23.65
C ARG A 92 5.03 22.27 -24.83
N LEU A 93 3.70 22.22 -24.73
CA LEU A 93 2.80 22.76 -25.76
C LEU A 93 2.94 24.28 -25.90
N ILE A 94 3.10 25.00 -24.78
CA ILE A 94 3.38 26.43 -24.80
C ILE A 94 4.70 26.71 -25.53
N LYS A 95 5.75 25.91 -25.28
CA LYS A 95 7.04 26.08 -25.94
C LYS A 95 6.92 25.94 -27.47
N ASP A 96 6.16 24.96 -27.95
CA ASP A 96 5.93 24.76 -29.38
C ASP A 96 5.18 25.96 -30.00
N TYR A 97 4.19 26.50 -29.29
CA TYR A 97 3.51 27.75 -29.67
C TYR A 97 4.45 28.95 -29.73
N LEU A 98 5.34 29.12 -28.75
CA LEU A 98 6.32 30.22 -28.75
C LEU A 98 7.28 30.12 -29.93
N VAL A 99 7.66 28.90 -30.36
CA VAL A 99 8.46 28.70 -31.58
C VAL A 99 7.70 29.18 -32.83
N LEU A 100 6.41 28.88 -32.94
CA LEU A 100 5.56 29.43 -34.01
C LEU A 100 5.54 30.96 -33.99
N LEU A 101 5.39 31.58 -32.82
CA LEU A 101 5.42 33.04 -32.70
C LEU A 101 6.76 33.64 -33.16
N CYS A 102 7.89 33.01 -32.83
CA CYS A 102 9.20 33.46 -33.32
C CYS A 102 9.28 33.43 -34.86
N GLN A 103 8.72 32.39 -35.49
CA GLN A 103 8.66 32.28 -36.96
C GLN A 103 7.79 33.38 -37.57
N LEU A 104 6.66 33.69 -36.94
CA LEU A 104 5.76 34.77 -37.37
C LEU A 104 6.42 36.14 -37.19
N GLU A 105 7.13 36.37 -36.09
CA GLU A 105 7.88 37.61 -35.85
C GLU A 105 8.98 37.82 -36.91
N HIS A 106 9.65 36.75 -37.34
CA HIS A 106 10.57 36.83 -38.47
C HIS A 106 9.86 37.26 -39.77
N GLN A 107 8.71 36.66 -40.09
CA GLN A 107 7.89 37.04 -41.25
C GLN A 107 7.39 38.49 -41.19
N TYR A 108 7.12 38.98 -39.98
CA TYR A 108 6.76 40.37 -39.73
C TYR A 108 7.92 41.32 -40.08
N ARG A 109 9.14 41.03 -39.63
CA ARG A 109 10.32 41.86 -39.89
C ARG A 109 10.68 41.98 -41.38
N ILE A 110 10.45 40.92 -42.15
CA ILE A 110 10.66 40.94 -43.62
C ILE A 110 9.47 41.56 -44.39
N GLY A 111 8.44 42.06 -43.69
CA GLY A 111 7.27 42.71 -44.30
C GLY A 111 6.29 41.76 -44.99
N GLN A 112 6.34 40.45 -44.71
CA GLN A 112 5.51 39.44 -45.36
C GLN A 112 4.34 38.93 -44.50
N LEU A 113 4.16 39.49 -43.29
CA LEU A 113 3.08 39.13 -42.39
C LEU A 113 2.03 40.25 -42.33
N GLY A 114 0.88 40.01 -42.98
CA GLY A 114 -0.35 40.79 -42.78
C GLY A 114 -1.28 40.16 -41.75
N ILE A 115 -2.31 40.88 -41.33
CA ILE A 115 -3.22 40.45 -40.25
C ILE A 115 -4.00 39.17 -40.59
N ALA A 116 -4.44 39.03 -41.84
CA ALA A 116 -5.14 37.82 -42.30
C ALA A 116 -4.22 36.59 -42.30
N ARG A 117 -2.94 36.77 -42.64
CA ARG A 117 -1.95 35.70 -42.64
C ARG A 117 -1.60 35.26 -41.21
N LEU A 118 -1.49 36.22 -40.29
CA LEU A 118 -1.36 35.95 -38.86
C LEU A 118 -2.54 35.12 -38.35
N GLN A 119 -3.78 35.54 -38.65
CA GLN A 119 -4.99 34.81 -38.26
C GLN A 119 -5.00 33.37 -38.79
N PHE A 120 -4.59 33.18 -40.05
CA PHE A 120 -4.54 31.84 -40.66
C PHE A 120 -3.57 30.91 -39.92
N PHE A 121 -2.34 31.36 -39.65
CA PHE A 121 -1.34 30.53 -38.96
C PHE A 121 -1.71 30.23 -37.50
N LEU A 122 -2.46 31.12 -36.85
CA LEU A 122 -2.87 30.94 -35.45
C LEU A 122 -4.09 30.02 -35.28
N ARG A 123 -4.79 29.65 -36.35
CA ARG A 123 -6.07 28.92 -36.27
C ARG A 123 -5.97 27.61 -35.48
N ASP A 124 -4.92 26.83 -35.72
CA ASP A 124 -4.74 25.53 -35.04
C ASP A 124 -4.29 25.72 -33.58
N SER A 125 -3.50 26.76 -33.30
CA SER A 125 -3.12 27.11 -31.93
C SER A 125 -4.34 27.59 -31.13
N ALA A 126 -5.26 28.31 -31.77
CA ALA A 126 -6.49 28.79 -31.16
C ALA A 126 -7.36 27.63 -30.66
N THR A 127 -7.58 26.61 -31.49
CA THR A 127 -8.41 25.46 -31.11
C THR A 127 -7.80 24.66 -29.96
N ILE A 128 -6.48 24.43 -29.99
CA ILE A 128 -5.74 23.76 -28.92
C ILE A 128 -5.83 24.56 -27.61
N PHE A 129 -5.57 25.87 -27.66
CA PHE A 129 -5.56 26.73 -26.47
C PHE A 129 -6.95 26.88 -25.86
N THR A 130 -8.01 26.95 -26.66
CA THR A 130 -9.38 26.97 -26.15
C THR A 130 -9.73 25.67 -25.42
N GLN A 131 -9.32 24.50 -25.92
CA GLN A 131 -9.57 23.25 -25.17
C GLN A 131 -8.69 23.14 -23.92
N LEU A 132 -7.42 23.52 -24.00
CA LEU A 132 -6.53 23.57 -22.83
C LEU A 132 -7.07 24.49 -21.74
N SER A 133 -7.52 25.69 -22.12
CA SER A 133 -8.10 26.70 -21.24
C SER A 133 -9.35 26.16 -20.51
N ARG A 134 -10.22 25.44 -21.22
CA ARG A 134 -11.39 24.76 -20.62
C ARG A 134 -10.98 23.76 -19.54
N VAL A 135 -10.13 22.79 -19.89
CA VAL A 135 -9.65 21.74 -18.97
C VAL A 135 -8.98 22.36 -17.74
N VAL A 136 -8.10 23.33 -17.95
CA VAL A 136 -7.38 24.04 -16.89
C VAL A 136 -8.33 24.80 -15.96
N MET A 137 -9.36 25.47 -16.52
CA MET A 137 -10.35 26.17 -15.71
C MET A 137 -11.18 25.20 -14.88
N ASP A 138 -11.59 24.05 -15.44
CA ASP A 138 -12.39 23.06 -14.73
C ASP A 138 -11.59 22.42 -13.57
N ILE A 139 -10.31 22.07 -13.80
CA ILE A 139 -9.38 21.62 -12.74
C ILE A 139 -9.25 22.67 -11.64
N THR A 140 -9.08 23.93 -12.02
CA THR A 140 -8.85 25.02 -11.07
C THR A 140 -10.10 25.33 -10.24
N ARG A 141 -11.28 25.36 -10.86
CA ARG A 141 -12.57 25.60 -10.19
C ARG A 141 -12.97 24.45 -9.29
N GLY A 142 -12.70 23.21 -9.70
CA GLY A 142 -12.94 22.01 -8.90
C GLY A 142 -11.89 21.77 -7.81
N ASN A 143 -10.82 22.57 -7.76
CA ASN A 143 -9.65 22.36 -6.91
C ASN A 143 -9.13 20.91 -6.97
N CYS A 144 -9.08 20.34 -8.19
CA CYS A 144 -8.76 18.94 -8.36
C CYS A 144 -7.26 18.68 -8.12
N LEU A 145 -6.97 17.61 -7.38
CA LEU A 145 -5.63 17.11 -7.06
C LEU A 145 -5.56 15.60 -7.35
N GLY A 146 -4.36 15.06 -7.58
CA GLY A 146 -4.14 13.62 -7.74
C GLY A 146 -5.08 12.96 -8.75
N GLY A 147 -5.71 11.85 -8.36
CA GLY A 147 -6.60 11.10 -9.25
C GLY A 147 -7.85 11.85 -9.72
N ALA A 148 -8.30 12.91 -9.03
CA ALA A 148 -9.41 13.74 -9.51
C ALA A 148 -9.06 14.44 -10.83
N VAL A 149 -7.80 14.87 -10.99
CA VAL A 149 -7.28 15.46 -12.23
C VAL A 149 -7.32 14.44 -13.37
N LEU A 150 -6.95 13.19 -13.08
CA LEU A 150 -6.96 12.10 -14.06
C LEU A 150 -8.38 11.75 -14.51
N SER A 151 -9.34 11.66 -13.57
CA SER A 151 -10.75 11.45 -13.89
C SER A 151 -11.29 12.56 -14.79
N LEU A 152 -11.01 13.82 -14.46
CA LEU A 152 -11.45 14.96 -15.26
C LEU A 152 -10.86 14.91 -16.68
N LEU A 153 -9.55 14.68 -16.81
CA LEU A 153 -8.90 14.56 -18.13
C LEU A 153 -9.49 13.42 -18.96
N TYR A 154 -9.74 12.27 -18.34
CA TYR A 154 -10.35 11.12 -18.98
C TYR A 154 -11.79 11.39 -19.43
N ASP A 155 -12.60 12.04 -18.59
CA ASP A 155 -13.97 12.40 -18.91
C ASP A 155 -14.01 13.39 -20.08
N HIS A 156 -13.14 14.41 -20.08
CA HIS A 156 -13.00 15.31 -21.23
C HIS A 156 -12.56 14.55 -22.49
N ALA A 157 -11.59 13.64 -22.41
CA ALA A 157 -11.14 12.86 -23.57
C ALA A 157 -12.30 12.08 -24.21
N ARG A 158 -13.19 11.50 -23.39
CA ARG A 158 -14.39 10.81 -23.86
C ARG A 158 -15.39 11.72 -24.56
N THR A 159 -15.55 12.97 -24.10
CA THR A 159 -16.46 13.92 -24.77
C THR A 159 -15.99 14.35 -26.15
N VAL A 160 -14.68 14.34 -26.39
CA VAL A 160 -14.08 14.82 -27.65
C VAL A 160 -13.55 13.69 -28.54
N TYR A 161 -13.96 12.44 -28.27
CA TYR A 161 -13.47 11.24 -28.97
C TYR A 161 -13.58 11.33 -30.50
N GLY A 162 -14.59 12.03 -31.03
CA GLY A 162 -14.82 12.19 -32.47
C GLY A 162 -13.89 13.18 -33.18
N VAL A 163 -13.16 14.05 -32.46
CA VAL A 163 -12.24 15.03 -33.07
C VAL A 163 -10.81 14.58 -32.82
N LYS A 164 -10.20 13.93 -33.81
CA LYS A 164 -8.86 13.31 -33.71
C LYS A 164 -7.80 14.21 -33.06
N GLN A 165 -7.65 15.45 -33.53
CA GLN A 165 -6.65 16.39 -33.01
C GLN A 165 -6.84 16.69 -31.50
N MET A 166 -8.09 16.78 -31.04
CA MET A 166 -8.39 17.10 -29.65
C MET A 166 -8.30 15.87 -28.75
N ASN A 167 -8.69 14.70 -29.27
CA ASN A 167 -8.47 13.43 -28.59
C ASN A 167 -6.96 13.19 -28.40
N GLU A 168 -6.14 13.33 -29.45
CA GLU A 168 -4.67 13.21 -29.36
C GLU A 168 -4.06 14.17 -28.33
N LEU A 169 -4.54 15.41 -28.27
CA LEU A 169 -4.14 16.40 -27.26
C LEU A 169 -4.47 15.92 -25.83
N LEU A 170 -5.72 15.52 -25.58
CA LEU A 170 -6.17 15.11 -24.25
C LEU A 170 -5.52 13.80 -23.81
N SER A 171 -5.34 12.85 -24.71
CA SER A 171 -4.61 11.61 -24.46
C SER A 171 -3.13 11.85 -24.17
N TYR A 172 -2.49 12.80 -24.85
CA TYR A 172 -1.13 13.23 -24.52
C TYR A 172 -1.04 13.78 -23.09
N LEU A 173 -1.97 14.66 -22.71
CA LEU A 173 -2.00 15.25 -21.36
C LEU A 173 -2.28 14.19 -20.29
N LEU A 174 -3.26 13.31 -20.53
CA LEU A 174 -3.62 12.23 -19.60
C LEU A 174 -2.48 11.23 -19.43
N ARG A 175 -1.81 10.83 -20.53
CA ARG A 175 -0.63 9.97 -20.46
C ARG A 175 0.47 10.63 -19.63
N ALA A 176 0.80 11.89 -19.90
CA ALA A 176 1.84 12.58 -19.16
C ALA A 176 1.50 12.78 -17.67
N ALA A 177 0.26 13.17 -17.36
CA ALA A 177 -0.20 13.40 -15.98
C ALA A 177 -0.31 12.12 -15.15
N SER A 178 -0.61 10.97 -15.79
CA SER A 178 -0.80 9.69 -15.10
C SER A 178 0.51 8.96 -14.76
N VAL A 179 1.65 9.31 -15.38
CA VAL A 179 2.97 8.71 -15.08
C VAL A 179 3.28 8.63 -13.57
N PRO A 180 3.21 9.73 -12.78
CA PRO A 180 3.47 9.66 -11.33
C PRO A 180 2.48 8.76 -10.60
N PHE A 181 1.19 8.81 -10.97
CA PHE A 181 0.15 7.98 -10.36
C PHE A 181 0.40 6.47 -10.61
N PHE A 182 0.74 6.10 -11.85
CA PHE A 182 1.08 4.72 -12.20
C PHE A 182 2.37 4.25 -11.51
N THR A 183 3.31 5.15 -11.21
CA THR A 183 4.50 4.82 -10.42
C THR A 183 4.14 4.40 -8.99
N ILE A 184 3.16 5.07 -8.37
CA ILE A 184 2.65 4.70 -7.05
C ILE A 184 1.88 3.37 -7.15
N LEU A 185 1.03 3.22 -8.17
CA LEU A 185 0.26 1.99 -8.41
C LEU A 185 1.18 0.77 -8.60
N GLN A 186 2.25 0.90 -9.38
CA GLN A 186 3.24 -0.16 -9.61
C GLN A 186 3.86 -0.64 -8.29
N LYS A 187 4.30 0.29 -7.43
CA LYS A 187 4.83 -0.06 -6.11
C LYS A 187 3.78 -0.77 -5.25
N TRP A 188 2.52 -0.34 -5.32
CA TRP A 188 1.45 -0.99 -4.57
C TRP A 188 1.17 -2.41 -5.05
N ILE A 189 1.00 -2.64 -6.36
CA ILE A 189 0.60 -3.96 -6.89
C ILE A 189 1.74 -4.96 -7.01
N TYR A 190 3.00 -4.51 -7.07
CA TYR A 190 4.17 -5.39 -7.17
C TYR A 190 4.95 -5.52 -5.87
N ARG A 191 4.81 -4.57 -4.93
CA ARG A 191 5.56 -4.55 -3.67
C ARG A 191 4.69 -4.35 -2.44
N GLY A 192 3.40 -4.05 -2.55
CA GLY A 192 2.54 -3.82 -1.38
C GLY A 192 2.91 -2.57 -0.57
N VAL A 193 3.67 -1.63 -1.16
CA VAL A 193 4.17 -0.41 -0.51
C VAL A 193 3.57 0.82 -1.18
N ILE A 194 3.10 1.77 -0.37
CA ILE A 194 2.61 3.07 -0.82
C ILE A 194 3.68 4.12 -0.50
N SER A 195 4.10 4.85 -1.54
CA SER A 195 5.09 5.93 -1.44
C SER A 195 4.45 7.18 -2.03
N ASP A 196 3.60 7.83 -1.24
CA ASP A 196 2.75 8.94 -1.68
C ASP A 196 2.88 10.16 -0.74
N PRO A 197 3.90 11.01 -0.95
CA PRO A 197 4.15 12.17 -0.08
C PRO A 197 3.05 13.24 -0.12
N TYR A 198 2.17 13.20 -1.12
CA TYR A 198 1.15 14.23 -1.38
C TYR A 198 -0.28 13.71 -1.22
N GLU A 199 -0.46 12.47 -0.78
CA GLU A 199 -1.79 11.85 -0.56
C GLU A 199 -2.69 11.89 -1.81
N GLU A 200 -2.10 11.69 -2.99
CA GLU A 200 -2.80 11.72 -4.28
C GLU A 200 -3.33 10.35 -4.72
N PHE A 201 -2.85 9.28 -4.11
CA PHE A 201 -3.27 7.91 -4.38
C PHE A 201 -4.63 7.63 -3.71
N PHE A 202 -5.43 6.76 -4.31
CA PHE A 202 -6.77 6.45 -3.79
C PHE A 202 -6.77 5.41 -2.67
N ILE A 203 -5.61 4.88 -2.30
CA ILE A 203 -5.48 3.96 -1.17
C ILE A 203 -4.67 4.67 -0.10
N ALA A 204 -5.31 4.92 1.04
CA ALA A 204 -4.66 5.46 2.23
C ALA A 204 -4.34 4.34 3.22
N THR A 205 -3.17 4.42 3.82
CA THR A 205 -2.78 3.54 4.93
C THR A 205 -3.33 4.15 6.22
N GLY A 206 -4.15 3.38 6.94
CA GLY A 206 -4.61 3.73 8.28
C GLY A 206 -3.45 3.74 9.29
N PRO A 207 -3.71 4.13 10.54
CA PRO A 207 -2.71 4.02 11.59
C PRO A 207 -2.20 2.58 11.68
N VAL A 208 -0.88 2.43 11.65
CA VAL A 208 -0.20 1.15 11.82
C VAL A 208 -0.56 0.63 13.21
N PRO A 209 -1.13 -0.58 13.33
CA PRO A 209 -1.43 -1.21 14.62
C PRO A 209 -0.23 -1.12 15.57
N GLU A 210 -0.48 -0.87 16.85
CA GLU A 210 0.55 -0.51 17.83
C GLU A 210 1.68 -1.58 17.92
N PHE A 211 1.36 -2.84 17.63
CA PHE A 211 2.29 -3.98 17.63
C PHE A 211 3.27 -4.03 16.42
N LEU A 212 3.02 -3.29 15.34
CA LEU A 212 3.91 -3.22 14.17
C LEU A 212 4.94 -2.06 14.26
N GLN A 213 4.92 -1.27 15.33
CA GLN A 213 5.84 -0.14 15.51
C GLN A 213 7.18 -0.62 16.10
N PRO A 214 8.32 -0.45 15.40
CA PRO A 214 9.62 -0.86 15.90
C PRO A 214 10.08 0.05 17.06
N GLY A 215 10.43 -0.55 18.21
CA GLY A 215 11.11 0.15 19.31
C GLY A 215 10.35 0.28 20.63
N ARG A 216 9.10 -0.16 20.73
CA ARG A 216 8.49 -0.43 22.05
C ARG A 216 8.74 -1.89 22.45
N HIS A 217 9.90 -2.14 23.04
CA HIS A 217 10.04 -3.30 23.92
C HIS A 217 9.04 -3.14 25.06
N LEU A 218 7.98 -3.93 25.03
CA LEU A 218 7.01 -4.04 26.10
C LEU A 218 7.76 -4.40 27.39
N ASN A 219 7.55 -3.63 28.45
CA ASN A 219 8.10 -3.96 29.76
C ASN A 219 7.48 -5.30 30.20
N PRO A 220 8.27 -6.32 30.56
CA PRO A 220 7.76 -7.63 30.98
C PRO A 220 6.96 -7.64 32.29
N ARG A 221 6.61 -6.46 32.84
CA ARG A 221 5.95 -6.27 34.13
C ARG A 221 4.52 -5.73 34.03
N ASP A 222 4.00 -5.46 32.85
CA ASP A 222 2.60 -5.06 32.70
C ASP A 222 1.70 -6.30 32.84
N GLN A 223 0.86 -6.26 33.86
CA GLN A 223 0.14 -7.39 34.47
C GLN A 223 -0.89 -8.10 33.56
N ASN A 224 -1.14 -7.62 32.33
CA ASN A 224 -2.26 -8.08 31.51
C ASN A 224 -1.85 -8.53 30.10
N GLN A 225 -1.08 -9.62 30.00
CA GLN A 225 -0.79 -10.29 28.71
C GLN A 225 -2.05 -10.64 27.90
N TRP A 226 -3.17 -10.94 28.56
CA TRP A 226 -4.42 -11.32 27.90
C TRP A 226 -5.16 -10.14 27.27
N ASP A 227 -5.08 -8.94 27.88
CA ASP A 227 -5.61 -7.72 27.26
C ASP A 227 -4.79 -7.36 26.00
N GLN A 228 -3.48 -7.60 26.01
CA GLN A 228 -2.60 -7.39 24.85
C GLN A 228 -2.92 -8.36 23.71
N VAL A 229 -3.04 -9.67 23.98
CA VAL A 229 -3.41 -10.68 22.97
C VAL A 229 -4.82 -10.43 22.41
N ALA A 230 -5.76 -9.97 23.24
CA ALA A 230 -7.09 -9.59 22.78
C ALA A 230 -7.07 -8.35 21.88
N HIS A 231 -6.26 -7.33 22.21
CA HIS A 231 -6.05 -6.16 21.34
C HIS A 231 -5.34 -6.55 20.03
N GLU A 232 -4.33 -7.41 20.06
CA GLU A 232 -3.66 -7.94 18.86
C GLU A 232 -4.61 -8.74 17.95
N TYR A 233 -5.48 -9.58 18.53
CA TYR A 233 -6.49 -10.32 17.78
C TYR A 233 -7.53 -9.38 17.14
N VAL A 234 -7.98 -8.37 17.89
CA VAL A 234 -8.91 -7.35 17.40
C VAL A 234 -8.28 -6.54 16.27
N ASP A 235 -7.00 -6.16 16.40
CA ASP A 235 -6.28 -5.42 15.37
C ASP A 235 -6.04 -6.25 14.10
N TRP A 236 -5.74 -7.54 14.21
CA TRP A 236 -5.63 -8.43 13.04
C TRP A 236 -6.99 -8.72 12.39
N ALA A 237 -8.06 -8.80 13.19
CA ALA A 237 -9.43 -8.92 12.67
C ALA A 237 -9.85 -7.66 11.89
N PHE A 238 -9.45 -6.48 12.37
CA PHE A 238 -9.71 -5.21 11.70
C PHE A 238 -8.68 -4.85 10.61
N PHE A 239 -7.55 -5.54 10.50
CA PHE A 239 -6.53 -5.29 9.48
C PHE A 239 -7.10 -5.29 8.06
N TRP A 240 -7.91 -6.31 7.73
CA TRP A 240 -8.51 -6.44 6.40
C TRP A 240 -9.53 -5.34 6.09
N GLU A 241 -10.16 -4.76 7.11
CA GLU A 241 -11.25 -3.79 6.97
C GLU A 241 -10.78 -2.33 7.13
N ARG A 242 -9.79 -2.07 7.98
CA ARG A 242 -9.45 -0.70 8.45
C ARG A 242 -8.02 -0.26 8.14
N HIS A 243 -7.08 -1.17 7.88
CA HIS A 243 -5.69 -0.79 7.64
C HIS A 243 -5.49 -0.09 6.28
N TYR A 244 -6.31 -0.41 5.28
CA TYR A 244 -6.30 0.26 3.99
C TYR A 244 -7.70 0.75 3.65
N SER A 245 -7.82 2.06 3.47
CA SER A 245 -9.08 2.72 3.12
C SER A 245 -9.01 3.30 1.71
N VAL A 246 -10.16 3.35 1.02
CA VAL A 246 -10.27 3.92 -0.32
C VAL A 246 -10.73 5.37 -0.19
N ILE A 247 -10.00 6.28 -0.84
CA ILE A 247 -10.36 7.69 -0.98
C ILE A 247 -11.07 7.86 -2.34
N PRO A 248 -12.41 8.00 -2.39
CA PRO A 248 -13.14 8.01 -3.65
C PRO A 248 -12.79 9.19 -4.56
N THR A 249 -12.43 10.34 -3.99
CA THR A 249 -12.05 11.54 -4.75
C THR A 249 -10.76 11.35 -5.55
N ASN A 250 -9.86 10.49 -5.06
CA ASN A 250 -8.58 10.22 -5.70
C ASN A 250 -8.63 9.00 -6.63
N LEU A 251 -9.77 8.32 -6.75
CA LEU A 251 -9.92 7.15 -7.61
C LEU A 251 -10.12 7.60 -9.07
N PRO A 252 -9.18 7.30 -9.99
CA PRO A 252 -9.40 7.60 -11.40
C PRO A 252 -10.59 6.80 -11.93
N SER A 253 -11.51 7.47 -12.65
CA SER A 253 -12.75 6.86 -13.15
C SER A 253 -12.50 5.62 -14.02
N PHE A 254 -11.40 5.61 -14.80
CA PHE A 254 -10.99 4.48 -15.63
C PHE A 254 -10.43 3.27 -14.85
N LEU A 255 -10.12 3.40 -13.56
CA LEU A 255 -9.70 2.28 -12.69
C LEU A 255 -10.83 1.77 -11.79
N ALA A 256 -11.98 2.44 -11.78
CA ALA A 256 -13.07 2.13 -10.84
C ALA A 256 -13.55 0.66 -10.93
N SER A 257 -13.55 0.08 -12.13
CA SER A 257 -13.92 -1.32 -12.37
C SER A 257 -12.98 -2.34 -11.72
N HIS A 258 -11.72 -1.97 -11.49
CA HIS A 258 -10.66 -2.86 -10.97
C HIS A 258 -10.25 -2.50 -9.53
N LEU A 259 -10.95 -1.56 -8.87
CA LEU A 259 -10.66 -1.08 -7.52
C LEU A 259 -10.39 -2.22 -6.52
N ASN A 260 -11.32 -3.16 -6.42
CA ASN A 260 -11.22 -4.26 -5.45
C ASN A 260 -10.01 -5.15 -5.71
N LYS A 261 -9.68 -5.39 -6.98
CA LYS A 261 -8.51 -6.19 -7.35
C LYS A 261 -7.22 -5.45 -6.98
N ILE A 262 -7.12 -4.15 -7.31
CA ILE A 262 -5.95 -3.34 -6.96
C ILE A 262 -5.76 -3.30 -5.44
N LEU A 263 -6.82 -3.00 -4.69
CA LEU A 263 -6.78 -2.93 -3.23
C LEU A 263 -6.34 -4.26 -2.61
N ASN A 264 -6.97 -5.37 -3.01
CA ASN A 264 -6.66 -6.69 -2.47
C ASN A 264 -5.25 -7.16 -2.85
N THR A 265 -4.76 -6.81 -4.05
CA THR A 265 -3.41 -7.18 -4.49
C THR A 265 -2.35 -6.69 -3.52
N GLY A 266 -2.35 -5.40 -3.17
CA GLY A 266 -1.37 -4.88 -2.21
C GLY A 266 -1.60 -5.37 -0.79
N LYS A 267 -2.87 -5.59 -0.36
CA LYS A 267 -3.17 -6.24 0.93
C LYS A 267 -2.54 -7.63 1.03
N TYR A 268 -2.70 -8.46 -0.01
CA TYR A 268 -2.13 -9.80 -0.05
C TYR A 268 -0.60 -9.76 0.02
N LEU A 269 0.04 -8.89 -0.77
CA LEU A 269 1.49 -8.75 -0.74
C LEU A 269 2.01 -8.28 0.62
N ASN A 270 1.32 -7.35 1.28
CA ASN A 270 1.74 -6.86 2.59
C ASN A 270 1.71 -7.98 3.64
N VAL A 271 0.62 -8.76 3.69
CA VAL A 271 0.50 -9.92 4.60
C VAL A 271 1.61 -10.94 4.36
N VAL A 272 1.89 -11.23 3.09
CA VAL A 272 2.93 -12.19 2.72
C VAL A 272 4.31 -11.69 3.15
N GLN A 273 4.63 -10.42 2.93
CA GLN A 273 5.91 -9.84 3.36
C GLN A 273 6.07 -9.83 4.88
N GLN A 274 5.00 -9.54 5.63
CA GLN A 274 5.03 -9.65 7.09
C GLN A 274 5.32 -11.08 7.54
N CYS A 275 4.71 -12.07 6.89
CA CYS A 275 4.97 -13.48 7.18
C CYS A 275 6.41 -13.91 6.84
N ALA A 276 6.99 -13.37 5.77
CA ALA A 276 8.36 -13.64 5.36
C ALA A 276 9.41 -12.97 6.26
N ASN A 277 9.16 -11.75 6.75
CA ASN A 277 10.06 -11.07 7.68
C ASN A 277 10.12 -11.76 9.05
N VAL A 278 9.05 -12.44 9.46
CA VAL A 278 9.06 -13.30 10.67
C VAL A 278 9.91 -14.56 10.46
N THR A 279 10.16 -14.98 9.22
CA THR A 279 11.02 -16.13 8.88
C THR A 279 12.50 -15.82 8.76
N ASP A 280 12.96 -14.62 9.15
CA ASP A 280 14.38 -14.38 9.48
C ASP A 280 14.75 -15.18 10.75
N ALA A 281 14.89 -16.49 10.56
CA ALA A 281 15.22 -17.50 11.55
C ALA A 281 16.51 -17.17 12.33
N ALA A 282 17.37 -16.29 11.80
CA ALA A 282 18.60 -15.85 12.42
C ALA A 282 18.40 -15.12 13.77
N SER A 283 17.34 -14.32 13.91
CA SER A 283 17.07 -13.60 15.16
C SER A 283 16.54 -14.53 16.26
N MET A 284 15.62 -15.43 15.89
CA MET A 284 15.05 -16.41 16.81
C MET A 284 16.10 -17.46 17.24
N GLU A 285 16.98 -17.88 16.33
CA GLU A 285 18.09 -18.79 16.62
C GLU A 285 19.13 -18.17 17.57
N SER A 286 19.40 -16.87 17.45
CA SER A 286 20.29 -16.14 18.37
C SER A 286 19.68 -16.00 19.77
N ALA A 287 18.38 -15.68 19.86
CA ALA A 287 17.67 -15.57 21.13
C ALA A 287 17.57 -16.93 21.85
N ILE A 288 17.34 -18.03 21.11
CA ILE A 288 17.33 -19.39 21.66
C ILE A 288 18.73 -19.78 22.15
N LYS A 289 19.80 -19.43 21.41
CA LYS A 289 21.20 -19.67 21.84
C LYS A 289 21.55 -18.92 23.13
N GLU A 290 21.13 -17.67 23.28
CA GLU A 290 21.34 -16.90 24.52
C GLU A 290 20.59 -17.49 25.71
N LEU A 291 19.32 -17.87 25.53
CA LEU A 291 18.52 -18.55 26.56
C LEU A 291 19.13 -19.89 26.96
N TYR A 292 19.69 -20.63 26.01
CA TYR A 292 20.39 -21.90 26.28
C TYR A 292 21.63 -21.69 27.16
N VAL A 293 22.45 -20.69 26.84
CA VAL A 293 23.66 -20.35 27.61
C VAL A 293 23.31 -19.88 29.03
N GLU A 294 22.27 -19.06 29.19
CA GLU A 294 21.77 -18.61 30.51
C GLU A 294 21.25 -19.82 31.33
N LEU A 295 20.48 -20.72 30.71
CA LEU A 295 19.97 -21.93 31.39
C LEU A 295 21.11 -22.84 31.83
N GLU A 296 22.09 -23.08 30.97
CA GLU A 296 23.24 -23.94 31.26
C GLU A 296 24.11 -23.35 32.38
N SER A 297 24.25 -22.03 32.45
CA SER A 297 24.96 -21.34 33.54
C SER A 297 24.25 -21.50 34.90
N ARG A 298 22.91 -21.39 34.92
CA ARG A 298 22.09 -21.54 36.13
C ARG A 298 21.98 -23.00 36.59
N LEU A 299 21.98 -23.95 35.66
CA LEU A 299 22.00 -25.39 35.96
C LEU A 299 23.35 -25.82 36.55
N ARG A 300 24.48 -25.34 36.00
CA ARG A 300 25.83 -25.58 36.55
C ARG A 300 26.02 -24.99 37.97
N MET A 301 25.38 -23.87 38.27
CA MET A 301 25.35 -23.31 39.63
C MET A 301 24.61 -24.21 40.62
N ARG A 302 23.53 -24.88 40.20
CA ARG A 302 22.76 -25.82 41.04
C ARG A 302 23.37 -27.23 41.16
N GLU A 303 24.22 -27.63 40.22
CA GLU A 303 24.96 -28.91 40.24
C GLU A 303 25.90 -29.06 41.45
N LYS A 304 26.34 -27.93 42.04
CA LYS A 304 27.15 -27.91 43.27
C LYS A 304 26.37 -28.22 44.55
N LEU A 305 25.05 -28.26 44.50
CA LEU A 305 24.14 -28.45 45.66
C LEU A 305 23.51 -29.86 45.73
N ILE A 306 23.87 -30.78 44.83
CA ILE A 306 23.17 -32.05 44.62
C ILE A 306 24.09 -33.26 44.86
N ASN A 307 23.67 -34.21 45.71
CA ASN A 307 24.43 -35.43 46.07
C ASN A 307 24.34 -36.55 45.00
N GLY A 308 25.35 -37.44 45.01
CA GLY A 308 25.70 -38.50 44.03
C GLY A 308 24.61 -39.06 43.12
N GLU A 309 23.59 -39.75 43.63
CA GLU A 309 22.56 -40.40 42.79
C GLU A 309 21.65 -39.41 42.05
N ARG A 310 21.46 -38.20 42.61
CA ARG A 310 20.67 -37.13 41.96
C ARG A 310 21.45 -36.41 40.87
N ARG A 311 22.78 -36.57 40.83
CA ARG A 311 23.65 -36.00 39.79
C ARG A 311 23.47 -36.74 38.46
N GLU A 312 23.31 -38.06 38.48
CA GLU A 312 23.11 -38.87 37.28
C GLU A 312 21.76 -38.57 36.59
N ALA A 313 20.67 -38.43 37.37
CA ALA A 313 19.37 -38.00 36.84
C ALA A 313 19.41 -36.58 36.25
N PHE A 314 20.23 -35.69 36.85
CA PHE A 314 20.43 -34.32 36.37
C PHE A 314 21.25 -34.29 35.07
N HIS A 315 22.30 -35.12 34.95
CA HIS A 315 23.07 -35.29 33.72
C HIS A 315 22.22 -35.90 32.58
N CYS A 316 21.32 -36.83 32.86
CA CYS A 316 20.36 -37.34 31.86
C CYS A 316 19.38 -36.27 31.38
N LEU A 317 18.92 -35.38 32.26
CA LEU A 317 18.00 -34.29 31.89
C LEU A 317 18.70 -33.25 30.98
N ILE A 318 19.95 -32.90 31.31
CA ILE A 318 20.80 -32.02 30.48
C ILE A 318 21.12 -32.69 29.13
N ALA A 319 21.32 -34.00 29.09
CA ALA A 319 21.59 -34.74 27.85
C ALA A 319 20.35 -34.87 26.92
N LEU A 320 19.13 -34.67 27.44
CA LEU A 320 17.89 -34.72 26.67
C LEU A 320 17.45 -33.34 26.12
N LEU A 321 17.95 -32.25 26.69
CA LEU A 321 17.72 -30.87 26.21
C LEU A 321 18.11 -30.61 24.74
N PRO A 322 19.17 -31.21 24.16
CA PRO A 322 19.51 -31.04 22.74
C PRO A 322 18.49 -31.66 21.77
N VAL A 323 17.59 -32.53 22.24
CA VAL A 323 16.64 -33.28 21.39
C VAL A 323 15.33 -32.48 21.16
N VAL A 324 15.13 -31.36 21.87
CA VAL A 324 13.93 -30.52 21.76
C VAL A 324 14.19 -29.10 21.22
N PRO A 325 14.89 -28.85 20.09
CA PRO A 325 14.98 -27.47 19.57
C PRO A 325 13.88 -27.10 18.56
N TYR A 326 13.06 -28.03 18.06
CA TYR A 326 12.30 -27.77 16.82
C TYR A 326 10.79 -28.05 16.89
N THR A 327 10.18 -28.16 18.07
CA THR A 327 8.72 -28.38 18.19
C THR A 327 8.01 -27.48 19.19
N LEU A 328 8.63 -26.40 19.66
CA LEU A 328 7.98 -25.48 20.59
C LEU A 328 7.70 -24.12 19.95
N ASN A 329 6.53 -24.04 19.32
CA ASN A 329 5.78 -22.80 19.19
C ASN A 329 4.70 -22.74 20.27
N PHE A 330 5.09 -22.94 21.53
CA PHE A 330 4.23 -22.77 22.69
C PHE A 330 5.03 -22.08 23.80
N TYR A 331 4.53 -20.94 24.23
CA TYR A 331 4.99 -20.14 25.37
C TYR A 331 5.39 -21.03 26.55
N LEU A 332 6.69 -21.11 26.84
CA LEU A 332 7.19 -21.79 28.04
C LEU A 332 7.21 -20.78 29.20
N PHE A 333 6.08 -20.62 29.89
CA PHE A 333 6.05 -19.94 31.19
C PHE A 333 6.49 -20.97 32.26
N VAL A 334 7.78 -20.96 32.62
CA VAL A 334 8.32 -21.83 33.67
C VAL A 334 8.30 -21.07 35.00
N GLU A 335 7.22 -21.16 35.75
CA GLU A 335 7.24 -20.80 37.18
C GLU A 335 7.67 -22.00 38.03
N PHE A 336 8.72 -21.81 38.84
CA PHE A 336 9.17 -22.79 39.83
C PHE A 336 8.44 -22.55 41.16
N SER A 337 7.44 -23.38 41.47
CA SER A 337 6.87 -23.46 42.82
C SER A 337 7.27 -24.78 43.49
N LEU A 338 8.10 -24.70 44.54
CA LEU A 338 8.48 -25.81 45.41
C LEU A 338 7.45 -25.94 46.54
N VAL A 339 6.63 -26.99 46.53
CA VAL A 339 5.74 -27.34 47.65
C VAL A 339 6.39 -28.46 48.47
N PHE A 340 6.67 -28.22 49.74
CA PHE A 340 7.20 -29.22 50.68
C PHE A 340 6.04 -29.91 51.42
N SER A 341 6.05 -31.26 51.44
CA SER A 341 5.14 -32.09 52.26
C SER A 341 5.88 -32.65 53.48
N GLN A 342 5.20 -32.72 54.63
CA GLN A 342 5.76 -33.06 55.96
C GLN A 342 6.09 -34.54 56.19
N HIS A 343 6.00 -35.41 55.19
CA HIS A 343 6.41 -36.81 55.30
C HIS A 343 7.44 -37.15 54.22
N GLY A 344 8.72 -36.90 54.50
CA GLY A 344 9.89 -37.70 54.10
C GLY A 344 10.15 -38.10 52.64
N GLU A 345 9.25 -37.86 51.69
CA GLU A 345 9.40 -38.17 50.27
C GLU A 345 9.34 -36.88 49.46
N ALA A 346 10.47 -36.51 48.87
CA ALA A 346 10.59 -35.34 48.02
C ALA A 346 10.11 -35.68 46.61
N LEU A 347 8.83 -35.43 46.32
CA LEU A 347 8.29 -35.46 44.96
C LEU A 347 8.69 -34.15 44.25
N LEU A 348 9.73 -34.20 43.41
CA LEU A 348 10.07 -33.08 42.53
C LEU A 348 9.05 -33.04 41.38
N VAL A 349 7.91 -32.36 41.59
CA VAL A 349 6.93 -32.11 40.53
C VAL A 349 7.47 -31.00 39.63
N VAL A 350 8.20 -31.39 38.59
CA VAL A 350 8.47 -30.51 37.46
C VAL A 350 7.25 -30.60 36.55
N VAL A 351 6.33 -29.62 36.67
CA VAL A 351 5.27 -29.41 35.69
C VAL A 351 5.90 -28.84 34.43
N ILE A 352 6.49 -29.70 33.59
CA ILE A 352 6.58 -29.39 32.16
C ILE A 352 5.22 -29.80 31.60
N ALA A 353 4.38 -28.81 31.32
CA ALA A 353 3.16 -29.00 30.55
C ALA A 353 3.50 -29.31 29.09
N VAL A 354 4.10 -30.46 28.85
CA VAL A 354 3.94 -31.23 27.62
C VAL A 354 3.35 -32.55 28.10
N ALA A 355 2.04 -32.69 27.94
CA ALA A 355 1.35 -33.89 28.32
C ALA A 355 1.88 -35.08 27.51
N VAL A 356 2.72 -35.91 28.13
CA VAL A 356 2.74 -37.34 27.85
C VAL A 356 2.40 -38.03 29.16
N VAL A 357 1.11 -38.20 29.39
CA VAL A 357 0.61 -39.07 30.45
C VAL A 357 1.01 -40.51 30.10
N PHE A 358 1.88 -41.12 30.91
CA PHE A 358 1.91 -42.56 31.10
C PHE A 358 1.86 -42.84 32.61
N LEU A 359 0.67 -42.74 33.17
CA LEU A 359 0.36 -43.43 34.43
C LEU A 359 0.15 -44.92 34.10
N VAL A 360 1.15 -45.75 34.35
CA VAL A 360 0.94 -47.18 34.57
C VAL A 360 1.18 -47.45 36.05
N SER A 361 0.09 -47.47 36.81
CA SER A 361 0.03 -48.20 38.06
C SER A 361 -0.47 -49.60 37.73
N SER A 362 0.44 -50.58 37.64
CA SER A 362 0.16 -51.97 37.98
C SER A 362 1.44 -52.79 37.95
N LYS A 363 1.67 -53.56 39.01
CA LYS A 363 2.62 -54.66 39.04
C LYS A 363 2.32 -55.63 37.89
N HIS A 364 3.39 -56.17 37.28
CA HIS A 364 3.44 -57.15 36.18
C HIS A 364 2.96 -56.68 34.79
N MET A 365 3.88 -56.37 33.88
CA MET A 365 4.16 -57.16 32.66
C MET A 365 5.28 -56.53 31.81
N SER A 366 6.01 -57.39 31.13
CA SER A 366 7.21 -57.15 30.33
C SER A 366 6.98 -56.28 29.08
N PHE A 367 7.95 -55.41 28.79
CA PHE A 367 8.41 -54.91 27.48
C PHE A 367 7.47 -54.97 26.26
N CYS A 368 7.14 -53.81 25.68
CA CYS A 368 7.43 -53.48 24.26
C CYS A 368 7.23 -51.97 23.93
N PRO A 369 8.26 -51.09 24.11
CA PRO A 369 8.20 -49.67 23.71
C PRO A 369 8.70 -49.38 22.28
N ILE A 370 9.12 -50.40 21.51
CA ILE A 370 9.86 -50.18 20.26
C ILE A 370 8.94 -49.89 19.05
N MET A 371 7.64 -50.20 19.12
CA MET A 371 6.73 -50.04 17.98
C MET A 371 6.07 -48.66 17.85
N THR A 372 5.96 -47.88 18.93
CA THR A 372 5.47 -46.49 18.86
C THR A 372 6.56 -45.51 18.40
N PHE A 373 7.84 -45.82 18.63
CA PHE A 373 8.96 -45.04 18.11
C PHE A 373 9.14 -45.17 16.58
N LEU A 374 8.82 -46.33 16.01
CA LEU A 374 8.91 -46.54 14.55
C LEU A 374 7.78 -45.87 13.75
N SER A 375 6.64 -45.58 14.37
CA SER A 375 5.55 -44.82 13.73
C SER A 375 5.84 -43.31 13.65
N LEU A 376 6.52 -42.76 14.67
CA LEU A 376 7.01 -41.38 14.65
C LEU A 376 8.25 -41.22 13.74
N CYS A 377 9.11 -42.24 13.63
CA CYS A 377 10.27 -42.22 12.73
C CYS A 377 9.90 -42.45 11.25
N HIS A 378 8.84 -43.19 10.93
CA HIS A 378 8.38 -43.32 9.53
C HIS A 378 7.67 -42.07 8.99
N TYR A 379 7.14 -41.18 9.86
CA TYR A 379 6.69 -39.85 9.43
C TYR A 379 7.84 -38.87 9.15
N ARG A 380 9.08 -39.24 9.51
CA ARG A 380 10.25 -38.34 9.50
C ARG A 380 11.24 -38.58 8.37
N PHE A 381 10.92 -39.44 7.41
CA PHE A 381 11.78 -39.75 6.27
C PHE A 381 11.04 -39.72 4.93
N PHE A 382 10.24 -38.68 4.64
CA PHE A 382 9.89 -38.31 3.26
C PHE A 382 9.25 -36.91 3.18
N TYR A 383 9.93 -35.89 3.69
CA TYR A 383 9.79 -34.58 3.07
C TYR A 383 11.21 -34.07 2.83
N PRO A 384 11.64 -33.96 1.56
CA PRO A 384 12.77 -33.11 1.29
C PRO A 384 12.38 -31.75 1.88
N TYR A 385 13.24 -31.20 2.74
CA TYR A 385 13.35 -29.75 2.82
C TYR A 385 13.69 -29.32 1.38
N HIS A 386 12.66 -29.15 0.55
CA HIS A 386 12.69 -28.09 -0.42
C HIS A 386 12.91 -26.86 0.45
N THR A 387 14.16 -26.43 0.51
CA THR A 387 14.49 -25.03 0.63
C THR A 387 13.40 -24.29 -0.11
N ALA A 388 12.58 -23.54 0.64
CA ALA A 388 11.56 -22.67 0.08
C ALA A 388 12.18 -22.06 -1.18
N ASP A 389 11.58 -22.33 -2.35
CA ASP A 389 11.90 -21.55 -3.53
C ASP A 389 11.79 -20.10 -3.05
N ALA A 390 12.93 -19.40 -3.04
CA ALA A 390 13.01 -18.09 -2.45
C ALA A 390 11.82 -17.28 -2.96
N TYR A 391 11.10 -16.65 -2.05
CA TYR A 391 9.94 -15.84 -2.38
C TYR A 391 10.38 -14.71 -3.35
N GLU A 392 10.32 -14.98 -4.64
CA GLU A 392 10.78 -14.06 -5.67
C GLU A 392 9.60 -13.22 -6.12
N LEU A 393 9.55 -12.00 -5.59
CA LEU A 393 8.63 -10.98 -6.09
C LEU A 393 8.90 -10.73 -7.58
N PRO A 394 7.83 -10.56 -8.40
CA PRO A 394 7.97 -10.32 -9.82
C PRO A 394 8.77 -9.05 -10.07
N GLN A 395 9.46 -9.01 -11.21
CA GLN A 395 10.08 -7.77 -11.68
C GLN A 395 9.01 -6.71 -11.91
N ILE A 396 9.32 -5.46 -11.55
CA ILE A 396 8.38 -4.35 -11.73
C ILE A 396 8.31 -4.04 -13.22
N GLU A 397 7.13 -4.21 -13.80
CA GLU A 397 6.85 -3.78 -15.17
C GLU A 397 6.35 -2.33 -15.17
N SER A 398 6.77 -1.56 -16.18
CA SER A 398 6.26 -0.20 -16.39
C SER A 398 4.83 -0.26 -16.91
N ILE A 399 3.91 0.24 -16.09
CA ILE A 399 2.51 0.47 -16.42
C ILE A 399 2.35 1.91 -16.89
N GLU A 400 1.78 2.09 -18.07
CA GLU A 400 1.49 3.39 -18.66
C GLU A 400 0.03 3.45 -19.10
N TYR A 401 -0.53 4.65 -19.12
CA TYR A 401 -1.87 4.87 -19.65
C TYR A 401 -1.91 4.65 -21.16
N GLU A 402 -2.89 3.86 -21.59
CA GLU A 402 -3.19 3.60 -23.00
C GLU A 402 -4.71 3.66 -23.24
N GLU A 403 -5.15 4.28 -24.34
CA GLU A 403 -6.58 4.48 -24.63
C GLU A 403 -7.38 3.18 -24.80
N SER A 404 -6.72 2.09 -25.21
CA SER A 404 -7.38 0.79 -25.37
C SER A 404 -7.77 0.16 -24.04
N GLU A 405 -7.23 0.66 -22.93
CA GLU A 405 -7.32 0.14 -21.56
C GLU A 405 -6.82 -1.30 -21.37
N MET A 406 -6.67 -2.09 -22.44
CA MET A 406 -6.39 -3.52 -22.37
C MET A 406 -5.06 -3.82 -21.69
N LYS A 407 -3.99 -3.12 -22.06
CA LYS A 407 -2.64 -3.47 -21.61
C LYS A 407 -2.43 -3.28 -20.11
N TYR A 408 -2.74 -2.10 -19.59
CA TYR A 408 -2.52 -1.83 -18.16
C TYR A 408 -3.51 -2.59 -17.27
N LEU A 409 -4.73 -2.85 -17.75
CA LEU A 409 -5.69 -3.68 -17.02
C LEU A 409 -5.25 -5.14 -16.96
N GLU A 410 -4.74 -5.70 -18.05
CA GLU A 410 -4.16 -7.05 -18.07
C GLU A 410 -2.99 -7.19 -17.08
N GLN A 411 -2.10 -6.18 -17.01
CA GLN A 411 -1.01 -6.17 -16.03
C GLN A 411 -1.52 -6.16 -14.58
N ILE A 412 -2.60 -5.42 -14.30
CA ILE A 412 -3.25 -5.40 -12.97
C ILE A 412 -3.85 -6.77 -12.64
N GLU A 413 -4.53 -7.41 -13.60
CA GLU A 413 -5.07 -8.77 -13.43
C GLU A 413 -3.96 -9.79 -13.13
N ASN A 414 -2.87 -9.76 -13.89
CA ASN A 414 -1.74 -10.66 -13.71
C ASN A 414 -1.08 -10.47 -12.34
N ALA A 415 -0.89 -9.22 -11.90
CA ALA A 415 -0.38 -8.91 -10.56
C ALA A 415 -1.30 -9.45 -9.46
N HIS A 416 -2.62 -9.30 -9.64
CA HIS A 416 -3.61 -9.81 -8.69
C HIS A 416 -3.62 -11.34 -8.59
N LEU A 417 -3.61 -12.03 -9.74
CA LEU A 417 -3.56 -13.49 -9.80
C LEU A 417 -2.28 -14.02 -9.14
N TYR A 418 -1.15 -13.37 -9.41
CA TYR A 418 0.12 -13.72 -8.76
C TYR A 418 0.01 -13.54 -7.23
N ALA A 419 -0.36 -12.35 -6.75
CA ALA A 419 -0.42 -12.06 -5.31
C ALA A 419 -1.39 -12.98 -4.55
N SER A 420 -2.55 -13.28 -5.13
CA SER A 420 -3.55 -14.18 -4.53
C SER A 420 -3.08 -15.63 -4.49
N SER A 421 -2.50 -16.14 -5.58
CA SER A 421 -1.94 -17.50 -5.63
C SER A 421 -0.82 -17.70 -4.62
N LEU A 422 -0.04 -16.65 -4.40
CA LEU A 422 1.11 -16.62 -3.54
C LEU A 422 0.72 -16.62 -2.06
N LEU A 423 -0.25 -15.78 -1.68
CA LEU A 423 -0.82 -15.81 -0.33
C LEU A 423 -1.44 -17.18 -0.04
N LEU A 424 -2.21 -17.73 -0.99
CA LEU A 424 -2.81 -19.05 -0.83
C LEU A 424 -1.75 -20.14 -0.65
N ARG A 425 -0.67 -20.09 -1.43
CA ARG A 425 0.45 -21.04 -1.31
C ARG A 425 1.08 -20.98 0.08
N LEU A 426 1.37 -19.78 0.58
CA LEU A 426 1.92 -19.57 1.92
C LEU A 426 0.99 -20.13 3.00
N MET A 427 -0.32 -19.81 2.94
CA MET A 427 -1.30 -20.28 3.92
C MET A 427 -1.47 -21.80 3.91
N MET A 428 -1.47 -22.42 2.73
CA MET A 428 -1.73 -23.86 2.57
C MET A 428 -0.51 -24.74 2.84
N HIS A 429 0.70 -24.28 2.48
CA HIS A 429 1.91 -25.10 2.55
C HIS A 429 2.87 -24.71 3.68
N GLU A 430 3.06 -23.42 3.98
CA GLU A 430 4.00 -23.00 5.03
C GLU A 430 3.34 -22.88 6.40
N LYS A 431 2.05 -22.52 6.44
CA LYS A 431 1.30 -22.31 7.69
C LYS A 431 0.27 -23.41 7.98
N ASP A 432 0.27 -24.49 7.20
CA ASP A 432 -0.54 -25.69 7.39
C ASP A 432 -2.02 -25.43 7.74
N LEU A 433 -2.66 -24.43 7.09
CA LEU A 433 -4.05 -24.05 7.37
C LEU A 433 -5.00 -25.25 7.32
N LYS A 434 -4.71 -26.22 6.45
CA LYS A 434 -5.48 -27.47 6.33
C LYS A 434 -5.48 -28.29 7.63
N GLU A 435 -4.36 -28.38 8.32
CA GLU A 435 -4.25 -29.11 9.59
C GLU A 435 -4.90 -28.34 10.75
N HIS A 436 -4.81 -27.01 10.73
CA HIS A 436 -5.57 -26.16 11.66
C HIS A 436 -7.08 -26.34 11.50
N LEU A 437 -7.60 -26.33 10.27
CA LEU A 437 -9.03 -26.55 10.00
C LEU A 437 -9.49 -27.97 10.41
N LYS A 438 -8.65 -29.00 10.20
CA LYS A 438 -8.93 -30.35 10.71
C LYS A 438 -8.99 -30.37 12.23
N SER A 439 -8.12 -29.63 12.91
CA SER A 439 -8.11 -29.53 14.37
C SER A 439 -9.37 -28.83 14.88
N ILE A 440 -9.80 -27.73 14.24
CA ILE A 440 -11.07 -27.07 14.56
C ILE A 440 -12.24 -28.04 14.38
N LYS A 441 -12.28 -28.80 13.28
CA LYS A 441 -13.32 -29.81 13.07
C LYS A 441 -13.32 -30.88 14.18
N ARG A 442 -12.15 -31.39 14.56
CA ARG A 442 -12.02 -32.45 15.57
C ARG A 442 -12.50 -32.02 16.95
N TYR A 443 -12.08 -30.82 17.39
CA TYR A 443 -12.29 -30.39 18.78
C TYR A 443 -13.50 -29.46 18.96
N PHE A 444 -13.74 -28.53 18.05
CA PHE A 444 -14.85 -27.56 18.18
C PHE A 444 -16.16 -28.08 17.55
N LEU A 445 -16.07 -28.83 16.45
CA LEU A 445 -17.25 -29.41 15.78
C LEU A 445 -17.54 -30.86 16.21
N LEU A 446 -16.86 -31.34 17.26
CA LEU A 446 -17.13 -32.61 17.93
C LEU A 446 -17.02 -33.86 17.03
N ASP A 447 -16.21 -33.80 15.97
CA ASP A 447 -15.99 -34.94 15.05
C ASP A 447 -15.32 -36.15 15.76
N GLN A 448 -14.61 -35.90 16.88
CA GLN A 448 -14.07 -36.92 17.79
C GLN A 448 -14.74 -36.84 19.17
N ALA A 449 -15.94 -37.41 19.28
CA ALA A 449 -16.75 -37.38 20.50
C ALA A 449 -16.08 -38.08 21.71
N ASP A 450 -15.22 -39.08 21.48
CA ASP A 450 -14.55 -39.85 22.53
C ASP A 450 -13.71 -38.95 23.46
N PHE A 451 -13.02 -37.96 22.91
CA PHE A 451 -12.24 -37.00 23.71
C PHE A 451 -13.14 -36.21 24.67
N ILE A 452 -14.31 -35.77 24.20
CA ILE A 452 -15.21 -34.92 24.97
C ILE A 452 -15.94 -35.71 26.04
N VAL A 453 -16.29 -36.97 25.76
CA VAL A 453 -16.85 -37.85 26.79
C VAL A 453 -15.85 -38.02 27.93
N HIS A 454 -14.58 -38.35 27.63
CA HIS A 454 -13.54 -38.49 28.64
C HIS A 454 -13.23 -37.16 29.37
N PHE A 455 -13.24 -36.04 28.65
CA PHE A 455 -13.08 -34.72 29.25
C PHE A 455 -14.23 -34.38 30.19
N MET A 456 -15.48 -34.60 29.78
CA MET A 456 -16.66 -34.31 30.58
C MET A 456 -16.71 -35.19 31.84
N ASP A 457 -16.37 -36.47 31.75
CA ASP A 457 -16.30 -37.36 32.91
C ASP A 457 -15.20 -36.93 33.90
N ALA A 458 -14.03 -36.54 33.40
CA ALA A 458 -12.92 -36.07 34.22
C ALA A 458 -13.21 -34.69 34.86
N ALA A 459 -13.87 -33.79 34.13
CA ALA A 459 -14.16 -32.42 34.56
C ALA A 459 -15.50 -32.27 35.30
N ALA A 460 -16.38 -33.28 35.29
CA ALA A 460 -17.75 -33.23 35.85
C ALA A 460 -17.78 -32.72 37.30
N LYS A 461 -16.84 -33.17 38.14
CA LYS A 461 -16.77 -32.75 39.55
C LYS A 461 -16.45 -31.27 39.73
N GLU A 462 -15.70 -30.67 38.81
CA GLU A 462 -15.37 -29.23 38.83
C GLU A 462 -16.45 -28.39 38.13
N LEU A 463 -17.01 -28.87 37.01
CA LEU A 463 -18.08 -28.19 36.28
C LEU A 463 -19.41 -28.11 37.05
N CYS A 464 -19.66 -29.04 37.97
CA CYS A 464 -20.84 -29.03 38.83
C CYS A 464 -20.76 -28.04 40.01
N LYS A 465 -19.60 -27.42 40.26
CA LYS A 465 -19.45 -26.40 41.31
C LYS A 465 -19.97 -25.05 40.78
N PRO A 466 -20.68 -24.24 41.60
CA PRO A 466 -21.00 -22.87 41.21
C PRO A 466 -19.71 -22.10 40.90
N SER A 467 -19.74 -21.22 39.90
CA SER A 467 -18.56 -20.53 39.33
C SER A 467 -17.78 -19.61 40.30
N THR A 468 -18.13 -19.64 41.59
CA THR A 468 -17.45 -18.95 42.68
C THR A 468 -16.08 -19.57 42.95
N GLY A 469 -15.02 -18.86 42.58
CA GLY A 469 -13.64 -19.07 43.05
C GLY A 469 -12.71 -19.73 42.03
N THR A 470 -12.96 -21.00 41.67
CA THR A 470 -11.99 -21.80 40.89
C THR A 470 -12.05 -21.52 39.38
N CYS A 471 -13.21 -21.16 38.83
CA CYS A 471 -13.34 -20.80 37.41
C CYS A 471 -12.88 -19.36 37.11
N ARG A 472 -12.78 -18.48 38.11
CA ARG A 472 -12.24 -17.13 37.91
C ARG A 472 -10.74 -17.15 37.60
N SER A 473 -9.95 -18.03 38.22
CA SER A 473 -8.50 -18.06 37.99
C SER A 473 -8.09 -18.54 36.60
N PHE A 474 -8.94 -19.27 35.87
CA PHE A 474 -8.64 -19.78 34.54
C PHE A 474 -9.26 -18.97 33.40
N CYS A 475 -10.35 -18.22 33.63
CA CYS A 475 -11.00 -17.46 32.57
C CYS A 475 -10.86 -15.94 32.68
N PHE A 476 -10.75 -15.32 33.86
CA PHE A 476 -10.47 -13.88 33.99
C PHE A 476 -9.94 -13.60 35.40
N ARG A 477 -8.62 -13.42 35.53
CA ARG A 477 -8.01 -12.92 36.77
C ARG A 477 -7.90 -11.39 36.67
N HIS A 478 -9.04 -10.71 36.70
CA HIS A 478 -9.15 -9.31 37.12
C HIS A 478 -9.92 -9.31 38.44
N ASP A 479 -9.15 -9.15 39.51
CA ASP A 479 -9.42 -8.34 40.72
C ASP A 479 -8.31 -8.64 41.75
#